data_AF-A0A522D030-F1
#
_entry.id   AF-A0A522D030-F1
#
_cell.length_a   1.000
_cell.length_b   1.000
_cell.length_c   1.000
_cell.angle_alpha   90.00
_cell.angle_beta   90.00
_cell.angle_gamma   90.00
#
_symmetry.space_group_name_H-M   'P 1'
#
loop_
_entity.id
_entity.type
_entity.pdbx_description
1 polymer ?
#
loop_
_entity_poly.entity_id
_entity_poly.type
_entity_poly.pdbx_seq_one_letter_code
_entity_poly.pdbx_strand_id
1 'polypeptide(L)'
;MIEKVCMPAVRGQPLEALAKANGFKLNRRDQTWSKPYGAEGKAYQVVLYPSGSNKTVCMADLRFPTGQDAEIAKSLNVWAFVQQPPLDPTANYTQPQDPDGLKRVRRSWEYLTSTQSIGLNFSTVRKPDDTQVNKAYDLATMQYQERKF
;
A
#
# COMPACT_ATOMS: atom_id res chain seq x y z
N MET A 1 1.58 1.57 -9.45
CA MET A 1 2.58 0.81 -8.66
C MET A 1 2.10 -0.60 -8.37
N ILE A 2 0.85 -0.80 -7.94
CA ILE A 2 0.28 -2.14 -7.70
C ILE A 2 0.53 -3.08 -8.90
N GLU A 3 0.08 -2.69 -10.09
CA GLU A 3 0.18 -3.53 -11.31
C GLU A 3 1.61 -3.72 -11.82
N LYS A 4 2.42 -2.65 -11.81
CA LYS A 4 3.75 -2.67 -12.42
C LYS A 4 4.85 -3.23 -11.51
N VAL A 5 4.58 -3.30 -10.20
CA VAL A 5 5.57 -3.73 -9.21
C VAL A 5 5.00 -4.78 -8.28
N CYS A 6 3.92 -4.51 -7.53
CA CYS A 6 3.45 -5.45 -6.52
C CYS A 6 2.93 -6.76 -7.11
N MET A 7 2.11 -6.71 -8.16
CA MET A 7 1.57 -7.92 -8.81
C MET A 7 2.69 -8.84 -9.34
N PRO A 8 3.66 -8.37 -10.16
CA PRO A 8 4.79 -9.19 -10.57
C PRO A 8 5.64 -9.68 -9.39
N ALA A 9 5.82 -8.84 -8.34
CA ALA A 9 6.63 -9.20 -7.18
C ALA A 9 6.03 -10.38 -6.40
N VAL A 10 4.72 -10.33 -6.10
CA VAL A 10 4.04 -11.43 -5.38
C VAL A 10 3.93 -12.71 -6.21
N ARG A 11 4.07 -12.58 -7.54
CA ARG A 11 4.15 -13.69 -8.50
C ARG A 11 5.59 -14.20 -8.70
N GLY A 12 6.55 -13.72 -7.92
CA GLY A 12 7.90 -14.27 -7.85
C GLY A 12 8.98 -13.50 -8.61
N GLN A 13 8.65 -12.40 -9.28
CA GLN A 13 9.68 -11.55 -9.89
C GLN A 13 10.47 -10.77 -8.82
N PRO A 14 11.78 -10.55 -9.00
CA PRO A 14 12.58 -9.83 -8.00
C PRO A 14 12.13 -8.37 -7.82
N LEU A 15 11.74 -8.00 -6.59
CA LEU A 15 11.28 -6.65 -6.27
C LEU A 15 12.30 -5.58 -6.66
N GLU A 16 13.59 -5.83 -6.46
CA GLU A 16 14.66 -4.89 -6.84
C GLU A 16 14.64 -4.58 -8.34
N ALA A 17 14.52 -5.60 -9.19
CA ALA A 17 14.50 -5.41 -10.63
C ALA A 17 13.26 -4.60 -11.06
N LEU A 18 12.09 -4.94 -10.50
CA LEU A 18 10.83 -4.24 -10.74
C LEU A 18 10.88 -2.78 -10.28
N ALA A 19 11.42 -2.53 -9.08
CA ALA A 19 11.56 -1.22 -8.49
C ALA A 19 12.47 -0.33 -9.35
N LYS A 20 13.66 -0.82 -9.73
CA LYS A 20 14.58 -0.10 -10.63
C LYS A 20 13.94 0.21 -11.98
N ALA A 21 13.31 -0.79 -12.61
CA ALA A 21 12.66 -0.63 -13.91
C ALA A 21 11.52 0.41 -13.88
N ASN A 22 10.89 0.59 -12.72
CA ASN A 22 9.82 1.58 -12.53
C ASN A 22 10.30 2.92 -11.95
N GLY A 23 11.62 3.16 -11.88
CA GLY A 23 12.21 4.43 -11.47
C GLY A 23 12.23 4.69 -9.96
N PHE A 24 12.11 3.63 -9.14
CA PHE A 24 12.34 3.74 -7.70
C PHE A 24 13.83 3.79 -7.40
N LYS A 25 14.18 4.51 -6.32
CA LYS A 25 15.54 4.62 -5.82
C LYS A 25 15.67 3.89 -4.49
N LEU A 26 16.75 3.12 -4.35
CA LEU A 26 17.07 2.41 -3.11
C LEU A 26 17.51 3.39 -2.03
N ASN A 27 16.83 3.37 -0.90
CA ASN A 27 17.32 3.89 0.36
C ASN A 27 18.12 2.79 1.06
N ARG A 28 19.46 2.93 1.09
CA ARG A 28 20.36 1.94 1.67
C ARG A 28 20.25 1.82 3.20
N ARG A 29 19.71 2.83 3.89
CA ARG A 29 19.57 2.80 5.35
C ARG A 29 18.47 1.82 5.77
N ASP A 30 17.31 1.94 5.14
CA ASP A 30 16.11 1.20 5.53
C ASP A 30 15.81 0.03 4.57
N GLN A 31 16.66 -0.15 3.55
CA GLN A 31 16.51 -1.13 2.47
C GLN A 31 15.15 -1.04 1.74
N THR A 32 14.59 0.17 1.69
CA THR A 32 13.32 0.48 1.01
C THR A 32 13.55 1.12 -0.35
N TRP A 33 12.58 1.01 -1.23
CA TRP A 33 12.61 1.62 -2.56
C TRP A 33 11.60 2.74 -2.63
N SER A 34 12.01 3.97 -2.93
CA SER A 34 11.07 5.09 -2.98
C SER A 34 11.03 5.80 -4.33
N LYS A 35 9.84 6.31 -4.67
CA LYS A 35 9.59 7.08 -5.89
C LYS A 35 8.60 8.21 -5.59
N PRO A 36 8.96 9.48 -5.83
CA PRO A 36 8.03 10.59 -5.78
C PRO A 36 6.89 10.45 -6.79
N TYR A 37 5.69 10.96 -6.46
CA TYR A 37 4.55 10.94 -7.40
C TYR A 37 4.72 11.90 -8.59
N GLY A 38 5.58 12.90 -8.46
CA GLY A 38 5.82 13.92 -9.48
C GLY A 38 6.99 14.83 -9.10
N ALA A 39 6.99 16.06 -9.62
CA ALA A 39 8.03 17.06 -9.34
C ALA A 39 7.87 17.74 -7.96
N GLU A 40 6.77 17.47 -7.24
CA GLU A 40 6.38 18.06 -5.94
C GLU A 40 7.31 17.71 -4.75
N GLY A 41 8.52 17.22 -5.04
CA GLY A 41 9.56 16.96 -4.06
C GLY A 41 9.45 15.59 -3.37
N LYS A 42 10.31 15.39 -2.36
CA LYS A 42 10.41 14.11 -1.61
C LYS A 42 9.32 13.93 -0.55
N ALA A 43 8.45 14.92 -0.34
CA ALA A 43 7.39 14.84 0.67
C ALA A 43 6.36 13.78 0.26
N TYR A 44 5.96 13.77 -1.01
CA TYR A 44 4.96 12.86 -1.54
C TYR A 44 5.59 11.77 -2.39
N GLN A 45 5.46 10.53 -1.94
CA GLN A 45 6.12 9.39 -2.55
C GLN A 45 5.44 8.09 -2.17
N VAL A 46 5.68 7.08 -3.01
CA VAL A 46 5.52 5.68 -2.63
C VAL A 46 6.84 5.19 -2.07
N VAL A 47 6.80 4.44 -0.97
CA VAL A 47 7.94 3.72 -0.42
C VAL A 47 7.59 2.23 -0.37
N LEU A 48 8.24 1.42 -1.20
CA LEU A 48 8.11 -0.03 -1.21
C LEU A 48 9.06 -0.64 -0.18
N TYR A 49 8.55 -1.58 0.60
CA TYR A 49 9.35 -2.37 1.53
C TYR A 49 9.91 -3.61 0.86
N PRO A 50 11.09 -4.09 1.31
CA PRO A 50 11.62 -5.35 0.81
C PRO A 50 10.63 -6.48 1.09
N SER A 51 10.54 -7.44 0.16
CA SER A 51 9.77 -8.66 0.40
C SER A 51 10.37 -9.40 1.59
N GLY A 52 9.57 -9.58 2.64
CA GLY A 52 9.97 -10.36 3.82
C GLY A 52 10.01 -11.86 3.55
N SER A 53 9.94 -12.67 4.60
CA SER A 53 9.79 -14.13 4.48
C SER A 53 8.54 -14.51 3.68
N ASN A 54 7.47 -13.72 3.79
CA ASN A 54 6.28 -13.89 2.99
C ASN A 54 6.40 -13.18 1.63
N LYS A 55 6.84 -13.94 0.62
CA LYS A 55 6.99 -13.45 -0.76
C LYS A 55 5.66 -13.17 -1.47
N THR A 56 4.54 -13.62 -0.90
CA THR A 56 3.20 -13.40 -1.47
C THR A 56 2.61 -12.04 -1.12
N VAL A 57 3.35 -11.18 -0.41
CA VAL A 57 2.89 -9.86 0.03
C VAL A 57 3.86 -8.78 -0.45
N CYS A 58 3.31 -7.76 -1.08
CA CYS A 58 3.98 -6.50 -1.40
C CYS A 58 3.45 -5.41 -0.47
N MET A 59 4.35 -4.75 0.26
CA MET A 59 4.00 -3.68 1.18
C MET A 59 4.54 -2.35 0.70
N ALA A 60 3.73 -1.30 0.86
CA ALA A 60 4.13 0.06 0.53
C ALA A 60 3.56 1.08 1.53
N ASP A 61 4.34 2.11 1.80
CA ASP A 61 3.83 3.35 2.37
C ASP A 61 3.50 4.34 1.25
N LEU A 62 2.40 5.06 1.42
CA LEU A 62 1.95 6.13 0.56
C LEU A 62 1.98 7.42 1.37
N ARG A 63 2.82 8.37 0.96
CA ARG A 63 2.90 9.72 1.56
C ARG A 63 2.28 10.70 0.59
N PHE A 64 1.20 11.36 0.95
CA PHE A 64 0.40 12.17 0.02
C PHE A 64 -0.03 13.51 0.64
N PRO A 65 -0.50 14.48 -0.18
CA PRO A 65 -0.99 15.75 0.34
C PRO A 65 -2.12 15.55 1.34
N THR A 66 -2.17 16.38 2.38
CA THR A 66 -3.18 16.23 3.43
C THR A 66 -4.60 16.33 2.89
N GLY A 67 -5.46 15.42 3.35
CA GLY A 67 -6.88 15.35 2.96
C GLY A 67 -7.15 14.62 1.64
N GLN A 68 -6.14 14.00 1.01
CA GLN A 68 -6.32 13.23 -0.23
C GLN A 68 -6.66 11.75 -0.01
N ASP A 69 -6.88 11.31 1.23
CA ASP A 69 -7.11 9.90 1.55
C ASP A 69 -8.40 9.34 0.95
N ALA A 70 -9.45 10.18 0.86
CA ALA A 70 -10.73 9.79 0.27
C ALA A 70 -10.60 9.52 -1.24
N GLU A 71 -9.90 10.37 -1.98
CA GLU A 71 -9.67 10.19 -3.43
C GLU A 71 -8.78 8.97 -3.73
N ILE A 72 -7.77 8.72 -2.89
CA ILE A 72 -6.96 7.49 -2.99
C ILE A 72 -7.85 6.27 -2.75
N ALA A 73 -8.65 6.25 -1.69
CA ALA A 73 -9.54 5.14 -1.39
C ALA A 73 -10.56 4.88 -2.51
N LYS A 74 -11.13 5.95 -3.08
CA LYS A 74 -12.04 5.86 -4.25
C LYS A 74 -11.34 5.25 -5.46
N SER A 75 -10.11 5.69 -5.75
CA SER A 75 -9.31 5.16 -6.85
C SER A 75 -8.99 3.67 -6.66
N LEU A 76 -8.64 3.27 -5.43
CA LEU A 76 -8.41 1.86 -5.09
C LEU A 76 -9.70 1.03 -5.19
N ASN A 77 -10.85 1.57 -4.82
CA ASN A 77 -12.14 0.91 -4.97
C ASN A 77 -12.47 0.65 -6.45
N VAL A 78 -12.26 1.64 -7.32
CA VAL A 78 -12.45 1.47 -8.77
C VAL A 78 -11.46 0.43 -9.31
N TRP A 79 -10.18 0.52 -8.92
CA TRP A 79 -9.16 -0.45 -9.33
C TRP A 79 -9.53 -1.88 -8.93
N ALA A 80 -9.99 -2.08 -7.69
CA ALA A 80 -10.43 -3.36 -7.14
C ALA A 80 -11.62 -3.94 -7.91
N PHE A 81 -12.58 -3.09 -8.28
CA PHE A 81 -13.78 -3.47 -9.02
C PHE A 81 -13.46 -3.93 -10.46
N VAL A 82 -12.50 -3.30 -11.13
CA VAL A 82 -12.14 -3.64 -12.53
C VAL A 82 -11.12 -4.78 -12.65
N GLN A 83 -10.62 -5.32 -11.52
CA GLN A 83 -9.74 -6.49 -11.56
C GLN A 83 -10.47 -7.72 -12.09
N GLN A 84 -9.69 -8.67 -12.62
CA GLN A 84 -10.17 -10.00 -13.00
C GLN A 84 -9.39 -11.06 -12.23
N PRO A 85 -9.98 -11.70 -11.20
CA PRO A 85 -11.34 -11.49 -10.67
C PRO A 85 -11.49 -10.15 -9.90
N PRO A 86 -12.72 -9.61 -9.80
CA PRO A 86 -12.97 -8.40 -9.00
C PRO A 86 -12.73 -8.70 -7.51
N LEU A 87 -12.29 -7.68 -6.77
CA LEU A 87 -12.08 -7.79 -5.32
C LEU A 87 -13.24 -7.12 -4.58
N ASP A 88 -13.93 -7.89 -3.73
CA ASP A 88 -15.07 -7.41 -2.96
C ASP A 88 -14.61 -6.66 -1.71
N PRO A 89 -15.25 -5.54 -1.33
CA PRO A 89 -14.90 -4.83 -0.10
C PRO A 89 -15.20 -5.68 1.15
N THR A 90 -14.19 -5.89 2.00
CA THR A 90 -14.31 -6.74 3.20
C THR A 90 -14.14 -6.00 4.52
N ALA A 91 -13.49 -4.83 4.53
CA ALA A 91 -13.37 -4.00 5.73
C ALA A 91 -13.51 -2.52 5.41
N ASN A 92 -14.17 -1.80 6.32
CA ASN A 92 -14.23 -0.34 6.36
C ASN A 92 -14.49 0.10 7.81
N TYR A 93 -13.45 0.13 8.64
CA TYR A 93 -13.57 0.50 10.05
C TYR A 93 -12.41 1.36 10.53
N THR A 94 -12.65 2.09 11.62
CA THR A 94 -11.63 2.87 12.29
C THR A 94 -11.17 2.11 13.53
N GLN A 95 -9.85 1.93 13.65
CA GLN A 95 -9.17 1.51 14.85
C GLN A 95 -8.65 2.79 15.55
N PRO A 96 -9.28 3.24 16.65
CA PRO A 96 -8.91 4.49 17.32
C PRO A 96 -7.47 4.51 17.81
N GLN A 97 -6.97 3.35 18.24
CA GLN A 97 -5.60 3.15 18.68
C GLN A 97 -5.17 1.71 18.40
N ASP A 98 -4.11 1.54 17.62
CA ASP A 98 -3.39 0.29 17.42
C ASP A 98 -2.30 0.09 18.48
N PRO A 99 -1.68 -1.10 18.59
CA PRO A 99 -0.62 -1.39 19.56
C PRO A 99 0.60 -0.46 19.50
N ASP A 100 0.82 0.20 18.35
CA ASP A 100 1.89 1.19 18.16
C ASP A 100 1.47 2.62 18.55
N GLY A 101 0.27 2.78 19.12
CA GLY A 101 -0.26 4.06 19.57
C GLY A 101 -0.80 4.96 18.46
N LEU A 102 -0.95 4.44 17.22
CA LEU A 102 -1.47 5.20 16.08
C LEU A 102 -2.94 4.87 15.81
N LYS A 103 -3.67 5.84 15.27
CA LYS A 103 -5.03 5.66 14.76
C LYS A 103 -4.96 5.19 13.32
N ARG A 104 -5.78 4.20 12.96
CA ARG A 104 -5.91 3.72 11.57
C ARG A 104 -7.34 3.66 11.09
N VAL A 105 -7.60 4.15 9.88
CA VAL A 105 -8.84 3.85 9.14
C VAL A 105 -8.49 2.80 8.10
N ARG A 106 -9.05 1.60 8.26
CA ARG A 106 -8.69 0.41 7.48
C ARG A 106 -9.75 0.12 6.44
N ARG A 107 -9.31 -0.07 5.21
CA ARG A 107 -10.13 -0.47 4.06
C ARG A 107 -9.49 -1.68 3.40
N SER A 108 -10.28 -2.69 3.07
CA SER A 108 -9.78 -3.89 2.38
C SER A 108 -10.73 -4.37 1.30
N TRP A 109 -10.15 -4.96 0.27
CA TRP A 109 -10.83 -5.64 -0.81
C TRP A 109 -10.21 -7.02 -1.01
N GLU A 110 -11.03 -8.04 -1.17
CA GLU A 110 -10.55 -9.42 -1.31
C GLU A 110 -11.36 -10.19 -2.35
N TYR A 111 -10.67 -11.03 -3.10
CA TYR A 111 -11.25 -12.16 -3.80
C TYR A 111 -10.75 -13.43 -3.12
N LEU A 112 -11.68 -14.29 -2.68
CA LEU A 112 -11.36 -15.51 -1.95
C LEU A 112 -12.13 -16.70 -2.54
N THR A 113 -11.43 -17.81 -2.71
CA THR A 113 -11.99 -19.12 -3.05
C THR A 113 -11.38 -20.19 -2.14
N SER A 114 -11.77 -21.44 -2.31
CA SER A 114 -11.17 -22.57 -1.60
C SER A 114 -9.68 -22.78 -1.92
N THR A 115 -9.17 -22.26 -3.04
CA THR A 115 -7.79 -22.56 -3.52
C THR A 115 -6.93 -21.32 -3.74
N GLN A 116 -7.50 -20.11 -3.72
CA GLN A 116 -6.75 -18.86 -3.92
C GLN A 116 -7.38 -17.66 -3.20
N SER A 117 -6.53 -16.69 -2.84
CA SER A 117 -6.90 -15.38 -2.31
C SER A 117 -6.12 -14.27 -3.01
N ILE A 118 -6.78 -13.16 -3.32
CA ILE A 118 -6.16 -11.90 -3.76
C ILE A 118 -6.66 -10.82 -2.82
N GLY A 119 -5.76 -10.10 -2.16
CA GLY A 119 -6.12 -9.09 -1.17
C GLY A 119 -5.43 -7.76 -1.42
N LEU A 120 -6.19 -6.68 -1.26
CA LEU A 120 -5.71 -5.30 -1.19
C LEU A 120 -6.13 -4.70 0.15
N ASN A 121 -5.17 -4.20 0.91
CA ASN A 121 -5.41 -3.45 2.15
C ASN A 121 -4.87 -2.04 1.99
N PHE A 122 -5.61 -1.06 2.48
CA PHE A 122 -5.23 0.34 2.56
C PHE A 122 -5.62 0.90 3.92
N SER A 123 -4.66 1.42 4.67
CA SER A 123 -4.90 1.99 6.00
C SER A 123 -4.30 3.38 6.11
N THR A 124 -5.12 4.40 6.32
CA THR A 124 -4.60 5.74 6.65
C THR A 124 -4.05 5.72 8.07
N VAL A 125 -2.96 6.43 8.34
CA VAL A 125 -2.29 6.45 9.63
C VAL A 125 -2.25 7.88 10.17
N ARG A 126 -2.83 8.08 11.36
CA ARG A 126 -2.85 9.37 12.08
C ARG A 126 -2.44 9.15 13.53
N LYS A 127 -2.14 10.24 14.24
CA LYS A 127 -2.07 10.20 15.70
C LYS A 127 -3.48 10.03 16.30
N PRO A 128 -3.61 9.62 17.58
CA PRO A 128 -4.90 9.47 18.24
C PRO A 128 -5.75 10.74 18.28
N ASP A 129 -5.12 11.92 18.23
CA ASP A 129 -5.74 13.24 18.18
C ASP A 129 -6.15 13.69 16.75
N ASP A 130 -6.16 12.77 15.79
CA ASP A 130 -6.44 13.00 14.36
C ASP A 130 -5.44 13.89 13.60
N THR A 131 -4.36 14.33 14.24
CA THR A 131 -3.30 15.08 13.55
C THR A 131 -2.41 14.16 12.71
N GLN A 132 -1.68 14.74 11.74
CA GLN A 132 -0.76 13.97 10.91
C GLN A 132 0.38 13.36 11.73
N VAL A 133 0.82 12.17 11.32
CA VAL A 133 2.09 11.59 11.80
C VAL A 133 3.28 12.47 11.41
N ASN A 134 3.22 13.11 10.24
CA ASN A 134 4.23 14.06 9.77
C ASN A 134 3.56 15.36 9.29
N LYS A 135 4.10 16.52 9.69
CA LYS A 135 3.55 17.83 9.33
C LYS A 135 3.51 18.12 7.82
N ALA A 136 4.28 17.39 7.00
CA ALA A 136 4.40 17.64 5.56
C ALA A 136 3.44 16.81 4.70
N TYR A 137 2.87 15.72 5.22
CA TYR A 137 2.08 14.77 4.44
C TYR A 137 1.15 13.92 5.31
N ASP A 138 0.08 13.43 4.71
CA ASP A 138 -0.69 12.31 5.24
C ASP A 138 -0.03 10.99 4.84
N LEU A 139 -0.15 9.98 5.71
CA LEU A 139 0.46 8.67 5.54
C LEU A 139 -0.64 7.61 5.42
N ALA A 140 -0.44 6.66 4.52
CA ALA A 140 -1.16 5.40 4.52
C ALA A 140 -0.22 4.22 4.29
N THR A 141 -0.56 3.07 4.85
CA THR A 141 0.05 1.79 4.52
C THR A 141 -0.83 1.06 3.52
N MET A 142 -0.20 0.37 2.57
CA MET A 142 -0.85 -0.45 1.56
C MET A 142 -0.21 -1.82 1.51
N GLN A 143 -1.03 -2.87 1.42
CA GLN A 143 -0.56 -4.23 1.22
C GLN A 143 -1.32 -4.87 0.07
N TYR A 144 -0.59 -5.42 -0.89
CA TYR A 144 -1.14 -6.25 -1.95
C TYR A 144 -0.65 -7.68 -1.78
N GLN A 145 -1.54 -8.66 -1.93
CA GLN A 145 -1.18 -10.07 -1.78
C GLN A 145 -1.91 -10.98 -2.77
N GLU A 146 -1.23 -12.05 -3.17
CA GLU A 146 -1.81 -13.16 -3.94
C GLU A 146 -1.36 -14.48 -3.33
N ARG A 147 -2.29 -15.31 -2.86
CA ARG A 147 -2.01 -16.59 -2.20
C ARG A 147 -2.71 -17.73 -2.92
N LYS A 148 -2.05 -18.89 -2.92
CA LYS A 148 -2.64 -20.19 -3.28
C LYS A 148 -2.55 -21.11 -2.06
N PHE A 149 -3.59 -21.92 -1.85
CA PHE A 149 -3.71 -22.83 -0.72
C PHE A 149 -3.44 -24.28 -1.16
#